data_AF-A0A8X8IFH5-F1
#
_entry.id   AF-A0A8X8IFH5-F1
#
_cell.length_a   1.000
_cell.length_b   1.000
_cell.length_c   1.000
_cell.angle_alpha   90.00
_cell.angle_beta   90.00
_cell.angle_gamma   90.00
#
_symmetry.space_group_name_H-M   'P 1'
#
loop_
_entity.id
_entity.type
_entity.pdbx_description
1 polymer ?
#
loop_
_entity_poly.entity_id
_entity_poly.type
_entity_poly.pdbx_seq_one_letter_code
_entity_poly.pdbx_strand_id
1 'polypeptide(L)'
;MDKLKAIKEFIPENETERWWVENYNSLSKFISEKTKGGFNTKEERLAVLKDLKQTDLSLMNLYIQALLREDYETCDVAKLLLEERGFTVPN
;
A
#
# COMPACT_ATOMS: atom_id res chain seq x y z
N MET A 1 -11.70 15.72 2.20
CA MET A 1 -11.75 14.64 3.22
C MET A 1 -12.72 13.52 2.86
N ASP A 2 -13.68 13.69 1.93
CA ASP A 2 -14.72 12.67 1.67
C ASP A 2 -14.28 11.44 0.85
N LYS A 3 -13.22 11.52 0.05
CA LYS A 3 -12.78 10.39 -0.79
C LYS A 3 -12.14 9.23 0.00
N LEU A 4 -11.55 9.53 1.16
CA LEU A 4 -10.89 8.53 2.02
C LEU A 4 -11.90 7.69 2.82
N LYS A 5 -13.07 8.24 3.13
CA LYS A 5 -14.16 7.53 3.81
C LYS A 5 -14.76 6.43 2.92
N ALA A 6 -14.84 6.69 1.62
CA ALA A 6 -15.39 5.77 0.62
C ALA A 6 -14.61 4.45 0.48
N ILE A 7 -13.30 4.43 0.74
CA ILE A 7 -12.50 3.19 0.64
C ILE A 7 -12.70 2.30 1.88
N LYS A 8 -12.96 2.87 3.06
CA LYS A 8 -13.27 2.09 4.28
C LYS A 8 -14.64 1.40 4.22
N GLU A 9 -15.56 1.91 3.40
CA GLU A 9 -16.94 1.40 3.27
C GLU A 9 -17.18 0.71 1.92
N PHE A 10 -16.12 0.33 1.19
CA PHE A 10 -16.29 -0.38 -0.08
C PHE A 10 -16.87 -1.79 0.15
N ILE A 11 -18.14 -1.96 -0.20
CA ILE A 11 -18.85 -3.24 -0.20
C ILE A 11 -18.81 -3.78 -1.64
N PRO A 12 -18.11 -4.90 -1.92
CA PRO A 12 -18.02 -5.43 -3.26
C PRO A 12 -19.39 -5.93 -3.76
N GLU A 13 -19.81 -5.49 -4.95
CA GLU A 13 -21.12 -5.80 -5.54
C GLU A 13 -21.11 -7.06 -6.41
N ASN A 14 -19.93 -7.52 -6.84
CA ASN A 14 -19.75 -8.70 -7.68
C ASN A 14 -18.52 -9.55 -7.28
N GLU A 15 -18.40 -10.75 -7.83
CA GLU A 15 -17.30 -11.68 -7.53
C GLU A 15 -15.92 -11.13 -7.91
N THR A 16 -15.85 -10.33 -8.98
CA THR A 16 -14.58 -9.71 -9.38
C THR A 16 -14.15 -8.71 -8.33
N GLU A 17 -15.01 -7.79 -7.91
CA GLU A 17 -14.72 -6.83 -6.85
C GLU A 17 -14.41 -7.52 -5.52
N ARG A 18 -15.10 -8.61 -5.20
CA ARG A 18 -14.82 -9.39 -3.98
C ARG A 18 -13.41 -9.99 -4.02
N TRP A 19 -13.02 -10.58 -5.15
CA TRP A 19 -11.66 -11.10 -5.34
C TRP A 19 -10.60 -10.01 -5.23
N TRP A 20 -10.88 -8.81 -5.76
CA TRP A 20 -9.98 -7.65 -5.62
C TRP A 20 -9.83 -7.23 -4.15
N VAL A 21 -10.94 -7.14 -3.41
CA VAL A 21 -10.95 -6.80 -1.98
C VAL A 21 -10.24 -7.86 -1.14
N GLU A 22 -10.46 -9.14 -1.41
CA GLU A 22 -9.81 -10.24 -0.70
C GLU A 22 -8.28 -10.25 -0.92
N ASN A 23 -7.85 -10.09 -2.18
CA ASN A 23 -6.43 -9.95 -2.49
C ASN A 23 -5.83 -8.70 -1.84
N TYR A 24 -6.55 -7.59 -1.89
CA TYR A 24 -6.15 -6.33 -1.27
C TYR A 24 -5.96 -6.48 0.24
N ASN A 25 -6.91 -7.11 0.93
CA ASN A 25 -6.87 -7.36 2.37
C ASN A 25 -5.74 -8.34 2.75
N SER A 26 -5.53 -9.38 1.94
CA SER A 26 -4.44 -10.35 2.14
C SER A 26 -3.06 -9.67 2.02
N LEU A 27 -2.86 -8.87 0.99
CA LEU A 27 -1.64 -8.08 0.80
C LEU A 27 -1.44 -7.05 1.91
N SER A 28 -2.49 -6.33 2.29
CA SER A 28 -2.43 -5.34 3.38
C SER A 28 -2.06 -6.01 4.71
N LYS A 29 -2.64 -7.19 5.00
CA LYS A 29 -2.32 -7.97 6.19
C LYS A 29 -0.87 -8.46 6.17
N PHE A 30 -0.40 -9.01 5.05
CA PHE A 30 0.98 -9.48 4.90
C PHE A 30 1.98 -8.34 5.14
N ILE A 31 1.75 -7.17 4.53
CA ILE A 31 2.64 -6.02 4.73
C ILE A 31 2.53 -5.52 6.18
N SER A 32 1.33 -5.40 6.75
CA SER A 32 1.13 -4.98 8.15
C SER A 32 1.79 -5.93 9.16
N GLU A 33 1.84 -7.23 8.87
CA GLU A 33 2.55 -8.22 9.70
C GLU A 33 4.06 -8.10 9.53
N LYS A 34 4.55 -7.80 8.32
CA LYS A 34 5.96 -7.54 8.06
C LYS A 34 6.43 -6.21 8.63
N THR A 35 5.58 -5.18 8.68
CA THR A 35 5.89 -3.85 9.21
C THR A 35 5.65 -3.70 10.71
N LYS A 36 5.01 -4.69 11.35
CA LYS A 36 4.69 -4.72 12.80
C LYS A 36 5.92 -4.65 13.72
N GLY A 37 7.13 -4.85 13.18
CA GLY A 37 8.40 -4.82 13.90
C GLY A 37 8.99 -3.44 14.18
N GLY A 38 8.32 -2.35 13.77
CA GLY A 38 8.78 -0.98 14.03
C GLY A 38 9.85 -0.54 13.03
N PHE A 39 9.42 -0.20 11.81
CA PHE A 39 10.25 0.56 10.87
C PHE A 39 9.98 2.02 11.17
N ASN A 40 10.89 2.67 11.90
CA ASN A 40 10.64 4.00 12.45
C ASN A 40 11.21 5.11 11.55
N THR A 41 11.92 4.74 10.47
CA THR A 41 12.53 5.69 9.54
C THR A 41 12.20 5.36 8.08
N LYS A 42 12.36 6.34 7.18
CA LYS A 42 12.10 6.19 5.75
C LYS A 42 13.07 5.20 5.10
N GLU A 43 14.33 5.22 5.54
CA GLU A 43 15.43 4.39 5.04
C GLU A 43 15.22 2.91 5.37
N GLU A 44 14.81 2.60 6.61
CA GLU A 44 14.50 1.23 7.03
C GLU A 44 13.34 0.63 6.24
N ARG A 45 12.28 1.42 6.02
CA ARG A 45 11.12 1.02 5.21
C ARG A 45 11.52 0.76 3.76
N LEU A 46 12.35 1.63 3.18
CA LEU A 46 12.82 1.49 1.79
C LEU A 46 13.67 0.22 1.60
N ALA A 47 14.60 -0.05 2.53
CA ALA A 47 15.47 -1.23 2.46
C ALA A 47 14.65 -2.53 2.47
N VAL A 48 13.68 -2.64 3.36
CA VAL A 48 12.81 -3.83 3.44
C VAL A 48 11.93 -3.99 2.20
N LEU A 49 11.35 -2.91 1.70
CA LEU A 49 10.50 -2.99 0.52
C LEU A 49 11.29 -3.35 -0.75
N LYS A 50 12.56 -2.94 -0.85
CA LYS A 50 13.46 -3.38 -1.93
C LYS A 50 13.82 -4.86 -1.81
N ASP A 51 14.09 -5.36 -0.60
CA ASP A 51 14.45 -6.77 -0.36
C ASP A 51 13.31 -7.74 -0.67
N LEU A 52 12.06 -7.32 -0.39
CA LEU A 52 10.88 -8.16 -0.57
C LEU A 52 10.48 -8.42 -2.05
N LYS A 53 11.23 -7.91 -3.04
CA LYS A 53 10.93 -8.06 -4.48
C LYS A 53 9.45 -7.77 -4.81
N GLN A 54 8.96 -6.65 -4.30
CA GLN A 54 7.55 -6.29 -4.41
C GLN A 54 7.10 -6.19 -5.87
N THR A 55 5.86 -6.57 -6.17
CA THR A 55 5.27 -6.33 -7.49
C THR A 55 4.73 -4.91 -7.58
N ASP A 56 4.48 -4.42 -8.79
CA ASP A 56 3.92 -3.07 -8.97
C ASP A 56 2.54 -2.96 -8.31
N LEU A 57 1.75 -4.04 -8.38
CA LEU A 57 0.46 -4.15 -7.72
C LEU A 57 0.57 -4.06 -6.20
N SER A 58 1.59 -4.70 -5.61
CA SER A 58 1.78 -4.67 -4.15
C SER A 58 2.27 -3.31 -3.66
N LEU A 59 3.11 -2.62 -4.44
CA LEU A 59 3.54 -1.25 -4.14
C LEU A 59 2.39 -0.24 -4.27
N MET A 60 1.56 -0.34 -5.32
CA MET A 60 0.39 0.54 -5.50
C MET A 60 -0.62 0.36 -4.37
N ASN A 61 -0.84 -0.89 -3.95
CA ASN A 61 -1.69 -1.18 -2.80
C ASN A 61 -1.10 -0.59 -1.50
N LEU A 62 0.20 -0.76 -1.27
CA LEU A 62 0.87 -0.20 -0.10
C LEU A 62 0.74 1.31 -0.04
N TYR A 63 0.94 2.00 -1.17
CA TYR A 63 0.75 3.44 -1.29
C TYR A 63 -0.68 3.86 -0.88
N ILE A 64 -1.72 3.21 -1.42
CA ILE A 64 -3.12 3.51 -1.09
C ILE A 64 -3.42 3.27 0.39
N GLN A 65 -2.95 2.16 0.95
CA GLN A 65 -3.14 1.81 2.36
C GLN A 65 -2.44 2.77 3.31
N ALA A 66 -1.21 3.18 2.98
CA ALA A 66 -0.46 4.15 3.75
C ALA A 66 -1.16 5.51 3.75
N LEU A 67 -1.67 5.95 2.60
CA LEU A 67 -2.46 7.17 2.46
C LEU A 67 -3.73 7.14 3.34
N LEU A 68 -4.44 6.00 3.37
CA LEU A 68 -5.66 5.81 4.18
C LEU A 68 -5.41 5.81 5.69
N ARG A 69 -4.21 5.46 6.10
CA ARG A 69 -3.79 5.39 7.51
C ARG A 69 -3.00 6.61 7.95
N GLU A 70 -2.83 7.60 7.08
CA GLU A 70 -1.99 8.78 7.30
C GLU A 70 -0.53 8.42 7.65
N ASP A 71 -0.05 7.28 7.14
CA ASP A 71 1.35 6.86 7.25
C ASP A 71 2.14 7.44 6.08
N TYR A 72 2.43 8.74 6.18
CA TYR A 72 3.08 9.49 5.11
C TYR A 72 4.50 8.97 4.79
N GLU A 73 5.21 8.40 5.77
CA GLU A 73 6.55 7.83 5.53
C GLU A 73 6.48 6.57 4.66
N THR A 74 5.55 5.65 4.94
CA THR A 74 5.34 4.47 4.09
C THR A 74 4.79 4.87 2.71
N CYS A 75 3.93 5.90 2.66
CA CYS A 75 3.39 6.44 1.41
C CYS A 75 4.50 6.95 0.49
N ASP A 76 5.40 7.77 1.04
CA ASP A 76 6.57 8.31 0.33
C ASP A 76 7.47 7.21 -0.25
N VAL A 77 7.72 6.15 0.54
CA VAL A 77 8.57 5.05 0.12
C VAL A 77 7.92 4.22 -0.99
N ALA A 78 6.63 3.89 -0.84
CA ALA A 78 5.89 3.16 -1.87
C ALA A 78 5.83 3.96 -3.18
N LYS A 79 5.60 5.27 -3.09
CA LYS A 79 5.63 6.19 -4.23
C LYS A 79 6.99 6.20 -4.91
N LEU A 80 8.08 6.38 -4.17
CA LEU A 80 9.43 6.40 -4.72
C LEU A 80 9.75 5.11 -5.49
N LEU A 81 9.35 3.95 -4.96
CA LEU A 81 9.54 2.67 -5.62
C LEU A 81 8.68 2.49 -6.89
N LEU A 82 7.48 3.07 -6.92
CA LEU A 82 6.63 3.08 -8.12
C LEU A 82 7.22 4.00 -9.20
N GLU A 83 7.74 5.17 -8.82
CA GLU A 83 8.40 6.11 -9.71
C GLU A 83 9.71 5.55 -10.29
N GLU A 84 10.52 4.83 -9.48
CA GLU A 84 11.71 4.08 -9.95
C GLU A 84 11.35 3.07 -11.06
N ARG A 85 10.09 2.61 -11.12
CA ARG A 85 9.58 1.65 -12.11
C ARG A 85 8.83 2.30 -13.27
N GLY A 86 8.81 3.63 -13.33
CA GLY A 86 8.19 4.40 -14.41
C GLY A 86 6.69 4.68 -14.21
N PHE A 87 6.11 4.38 -13.05
CA PHE A 87 4.74 4.77 -12.74
C PHE A 87 4.68 6.21 -12.25
N THR A 88 3.69 6.98 -12.71
CA THR A 88 3.41 8.32 -12.19
C THR A 88 2.28 8.23 -11.18
N VAL A 89 2.60 8.46 -9.91
CA VAL A 89 1.61 8.42 -8.82
C VAL A 89 1.22 9.85 -8.44
N PRO A 90 -0.07 10.22 -8.41
CA PRO A 90 -0.50 11.57 -8.07
C PRO A 90 -0.11 11.95 -6.63
N ASN A 91 0.08 13.27 -6.41
CA ASN A 91 0.29 13.86 -5.09
C ASN A 91 -1.00 13.93 -4.28
#